data_AF-A0A1Y0GXJ2-F1
#
_entry.id   AF-A0A1Y0GXJ2-F1
#
_cell.length_a   1.000
_cell.length_b   1.000
_cell.length_c   1.000
_cell.angle_alpha   90.00
_cell.angle_beta   90.00
_cell.angle_gamma   90.00
#
_symmetry.space_group_name_H-M   'P 1'
#
loop_
_entity.id
_entity.type
_entity.pdbx_description
1 polymer ?
#
loop_
_entity_poly.entity_id
_entity_poly.type
_entity_poly.pdbx_seq_one_letter_code
_entity_poly.pdbx_strand_id
1 'polypeptide(L)'
;MHPILVHLSVIQPVDQLVSQAALILGDQLFPEHPNIPNSTPIIMCEDWELCTRTRHHQQKIVLFLAAMRHHAQSLRTQNRTVYYSEISHFQQSFSSHLSHIIQSKNIQELLIYNPPIRSSSPIFDPLSQKST
;
A
#
# COMPACT_ATOMS: atom_id res chain seq x y z
N MET A 1 55.01 11.83 32.60
CA MET A 1 54.44 12.07 31.27
C MET A 1 53.89 10.74 30.75
N HIS A 2 52.58 10.51 30.86
CA HIS A 2 51.91 9.44 30.11
C HIS A 2 50.50 9.93 29.75
N PRO A 3 50.25 10.14 28.45
CA PRO A 3 49.06 9.60 27.83
C PRO A 3 49.47 8.76 26.61
N ILE A 4 48.70 7.76 26.18
CA ILE A 4 47.57 8.00 25.29
C ILE A 4 46.54 6.89 25.52
N LEU A 5 45.32 7.32 25.82
CA LEU A 5 44.11 6.51 25.80
C LEU A 5 43.62 6.50 24.35
N VAL A 6 43.74 5.37 23.65
CA VAL A 6 43.17 5.21 22.30
C VAL A 6 41.71 4.81 22.49
N HIS A 7 40.83 5.82 22.47
CA HIS A 7 39.40 5.58 22.34
C HIS A 7 39.14 5.16 20.89
N LEU A 8 39.08 3.85 20.62
CA LEU A 8 38.55 3.34 19.36
C LEU A 8 37.03 3.54 19.40
N SER A 9 36.62 4.73 18.93
CA SER A 9 35.24 5.05 18.63
C SER A 9 34.64 3.94 17.77
N VAL A 10 33.56 3.39 18.30
CA VAL A 10 32.60 2.50 17.63
C VAL A 10 32.43 2.94 16.17
N ILE A 11 32.85 2.08 15.24
CA ILE A 11 32.40 2.15 13.85
C ILE A 11 30.97 1.61 13.87
N GLN A 12 29.97 2.49 13.90
CA GLN A 12 28.68 2.21 13.25
C GLN A 12 28.81 2.82 11.86
N PRO A 13 28.71 2.01 10.79
CA PRO A 13 27.39 1.88 10.18
C PRO A 13 27.17 0.48 9.58
N VAL A 14 26.04 -0.13 9.91
CA VAL A 14 25.44 -1.13 9.03
C VAL A 14 24.09 -0.56 8.67
N ASP A 15 23.97 -0.03 7.46
CA ASP A 15 22.69 0.17 6.79
C ASP A 15 21.99 -1.19 6.80
N GLN A 16 21.18 -1.41 7.83
CA GLN A 16 20.38 -2.61 7.94
C GLN A 16 19.37 -2.51 6.81
N LEU A 17 19.50 -3.36 5.79
CA LEU A 17 18.56 -3.42 4.68
C LEU A 17 17.17 -3.72 5.26
N VAL A 18 16.39 -2.66 5.48
CA VAL A 18 15.02 -2.77 5.97
C VAL A 18 14.19 -3.34 4.83
N SER A 19 13.54 -4.48 5.06
CA SER A 19 12.64 -5.10 4.09
C SER A 19 11.33 -4.30 4.05
N GLN A 20 11.11 -3.60 2.94
CA GLN A 20 9.95 -2.74 2.76
C GLN A 20 9.02 -3.30 1.66
N ALA A 21 7.72 -3.07 1.81
CA ALA A 21 6.74 -3.32 0.75
C ALA A 21 5.69 -2.21 0.70
N ALA A 22 5.06 -2.04 -0.45
CA ALA A 22 3.96 -1.12 -0.65
C ALA A 22 2.61 -1.82 -0.52
N LEU A 23 1.70 -1.26 0.27
CA LEU A 23 0.30 -1.69 0.31
C LEU A 23 -0.52 -0.92 -0.73
N ILE A 24 -1.17 -1.64 -1.65
CA ILE A 24 -2.12 -1.08 -2.62
C ILE A 24 -3.52 -1.60 -2.28
N LEU A 25 -4.45 -0.67 -2.08
CA LEU A 25 -5.86 -0.96 -1.79
C LEU A 25 -6.72 -1.01 -3.07
N GLY A 26 -7.92 -1.57 -2.98
CA GLY A 26 -8.81 -1.78 -4.13
C GLY A 26 -9.33 -0.51 -4.83
N ASP A 27 -9.20 0.65 -4.18
CA ASP A 27 -9.53 1.97 -4.71
C ASP A 27 -8.30 2.75 -5.22
N GLN A 28 -7.11 2.16 -5.14
CA GLN A 28 -5.83 2.79 -5.49
C GLN A 28 -5.19 2.16 -6.74
N LEU A 29 -5.97 1.59 -7.66
CA LEU A 29 -5.46 0.79 -8.80
C LEU A 29 -4.91 1.65 -9.95
N PHE A 30 -3.88 2.46 -9.69
CA PHE A 30 -3.26 3.34 -10.68
C PHE A 30 -2.26 2.59 -11.55
N PRO A 31 -2.19 2.84 -12.88
CA PRO A 31 -1.19 2.23 -13.75
C PRO A 31 0.25 2.45 -13.27
N GLU A 32 0.52 3.62 -12.71
CA GLU A 32 1.76 3.97 -12.03
C GLU A 32 1.44 4.59 -10.67
N HIS A 33 2.11 4.11 -9.62
CA HIS A 33 1.93 4.66 -8.29
C HIS A 33 2.96 5.77 -8.02
N PRO A 34 2.52 6.97 -7.62
CA PRO A 34 3.45 8.00 -7.22
C PRO A 34 4.21 7.56 -5.96
N ASN A 35 5.51 7.81 -5.93
CA ASN A 35 6.40 7.56 -4.78
C ASN A 35 6.54 6.08 -4.36
N ILE A 36 6.17 5.12 -5.22
CA ILE A 36 6.46 3.70 -5.00
C ILE A 36 7.53 3.27 -6.00
N PRO A 37 8.79 3.02 -5.56
CA PRO A 37 9.83 2.54 -6.45
C PRO A 37 9.43 1.22 -7.14
N ASN A 38 9.82 1.05 -8.40
CA ASN A 38 9.49 -0.16 -9.16
C ASN A 38 10.06 -1.45 -8.55
N SER A 39 11.20 -1.33 -7.85
CA SER A 39 11.85 -2.43 -7.12
C SER A 39 11.13 -2.81 -5.82
N THR A 40 10.24 -1.96 -5.31
CA THR A 40 9.51 -2.23 -4.06
C THR A 40 8.43 -3.28 -4.31
N PRO A 41 8.44 -4.42 -3.57
CA PRO A 41 7.37 -5.40 -3.62
C PRO A 41 6.03 -4.80 -3.22
N ILE A 42 4.97 -5.30 -3.83
CA ILE A 42 3.60 -4.86 -3.59
C ILE A 42 2.86 -5.92 -2.79
N ILE A 43 2.04 -5.48 -1.83
CA ILE A 43 1.02 -6.26 -1.16
C ILE A 43 -0.35 -5.79 -1.62
N MET A 44 -1.21 -6.74 -1.98
CA MET A 44 -2.63 -6.52 -2.25
C MET A 44 -3.44 -7.63 -1.58
N CYS A 45 -4.47 -7.26 -0.82
CA CYS A 45 -5.36 -8.23 -0.18
C CYS A 45 -6.81 -7.89 -0.54
N GLU A 46 -7.55 -8.88 -1.01
CA GLU A 46 -9.00 -8.78 -1.12
C GLU A 46 -9.62 -8.75 0.30
N ASP A 47 -10.66 -7.93 0.49
CA ASP A 47 -11.30 -7.69 1.79
C ASP A 47 -12.73 -8.23 1.81
N TRP A 48 -12.92 -9.36 2.49
CA TRP A 48 -14.23 -9.99 2.66
C TRP A 48 -15.20 -9.15 3.48
N GLU A 49 -14.70 -8.49 4.54
CA GLU A 49 -15.52 -7.68 5.43
C GLU A 49 -16.05 -6.45 4.67
N LEU A 50 -15.22 -5.83 3.82
CA LEU A 50 -15.66 -4.73 2.97
C LEU A 50 -16.73 -5.17 1.96
N CYS A 51 -16.66 -6.39 1.46
CA CYS A 51 -17.66 -6.95 0.55
C CYS A 51 -19.01 -7.24 1.25
N THR A 52 -19.02 -7.44 2.57
CA THR A 52 -20.18 -7.95 3.32
C THR A 52 -20.75 -7.00 4.38
N ARG A 53 -19.99 -5.98 4.81
CA ARG A 53 -20.39 -5.01 5.84
C ARG A 53 -21.66 -4.23 5.49
N THR A 54 -21.93 -4.04 4.21
CA THR A 54 -23.19 -3.48 3.73
C THR A 54 -23.69 -4.27 2.54
N ARG A 55 -25.00 -4.16 2.23
CA ARG A 55 -25.55 -4.80 1.02
C ARG A 55 -25.08 -4.06 -0.22
N HIS A 56 -23.96 -4.49 -0.76
CA HIS A 56 -23.52 -4.08 -2.08
C HIS A 56 -24.25 -4.88 -3.17
N HIS A 57 -24.50 -4.25 -4.32
CA HIS A 57 -24.89 -4.99 -5.50
C HIS A 57 -23.77 -5.96 -5.89
N GLN A 58 -24.13 -7.20 -6.23
CA GLN A 58 -23.18 -8.25 -6.58
C GLN A 58 -22.23 -7.80 -7.71
N GLN A 59 -22.75 -7.09 -8.70
CA GLN A 59 -21.95 -6.54 -9.81
C GLN A 59 -20.84 -5.58 -9.34
N LYS A 60 -21.10 -4.78 -8.30
CA LYS A 60 -20.09 -3.89 -7.72
C LYS A 60 -18.95 -4.70 -7.09
N ILE A 61 -19.28 -5.72 -6.31
CA ILE A 61 -18.27 -6.59 -5.67
C ILE A 61 -17.42 -7.26 -6.76
N VAL A 62 -18.07 -7.88 -7.75
CA VAL A 62 -17.39 -8.54 -8.87
C VAL A 62 -16.48 -7.57 -9.61
N LEU A 63 -16.96 -6.35 -9.90
CA LEU A 63 -16.17 -5.32 -10.56
C LEU A 63 -14.89 -4.99 -9.77
N PHE A 64 -15.00 -4.74 -8.47
CA PHE A 64 -13.84 -4.40 -7.63
C PHE A 64 -12.83 -5.54 -7.54
N LEU A 65 -13.28 -6.76 -7.26
CA LEU A 65 -12.38 -7.92 -7.16
C LEU A 65 -11.72 -8.24 -8.51
N ALA A 66 -12.48 -8.21 -9.61
CA ALA A 66 -11.93 -8.42 -10.95
C ALA A 66 -10.90 -7.34 -11.31
N ALA A 67 -11.17 -6.07 -10.98
CA ALA A 67 -10.24 -4.97 -11.20
C ALA A 67 -8.94 -5.17 -10.40
N MET A 68 -9.02 -5.55 -9.12
CA MET A 68 -7.84 -5.82 -8.29
C MET A 68 -7.00 -6.98 -8.84
N ARG A 69 -7.64 -8.08 -9.25
CA ARG A 69 -6.94 -9.24 -9.84
C ARG A 69 -6.25 -8.89 -11.15
N HIS A 70 -6.95 -8.17 -12.03
CA HIS A 70 -6.39 -7.72 -13.29
C HIS A 70 -5.23 -6.74 -13.07
N HIS A 71 -5.34 -5.84 -12.11
CA HIS A 71 -4.28 -4.91 -11.75
C HIS A 71 -3.03 -5.64 -11.22
N ALA A 72 -3.20 -6.60 -10.31
CA ALA A 72 -2.12 -7.45 -9.82
C ALA A 72 -1.42 -8.20 -10.95
N GLN A 73 -2.18 -8.72 -11.92
CA GLN A 73 -1.61 -9.38 -13.09
C GLN A 73 -0.83 -8.39 -13.96
N SER A 74 -1.39 -7.20 -14.24
CA SER A 74 -0.70 -6.14 -14.98
C SER A 74 0.65 -5.79 -14.35
N LEU A 75 0.69 -5.60 -13.03
CA LEU A 75 1.93 -5.33 -12.29
C LEU A 75 2.96 -6.47 -12.43
N ARG A 76 2.52 -7.73 -12.36
CA ARG A 76 3.40 -8.89 -12.60
C ARG A 76 3.94 -8.93 -14.02
N THR A 77 3.14 -8.60 -15.03
CA THR A 77 3.62 -8.52 -16.42
C THR A 77 4.67 -7.43 -16.64
N GLN A 78 4.70 -6.42 -15.77
CA GLN A 78 5.74 -5.39 -15.72
C GLN A 78 6.96 -5.81 -14.87
N ASN A 79 7.11 -7.11 -14.56
CA ASN A 79 8.16 -7.68 -13.71
C ASN A 79 8.20 -7.14 -12.27
N ARG A 80 7.08 -6.65 -11.74
CA ARG A 80 6.98 -6.26 -10.33
C ARG A 80 6.66 -7.46 -9.45
N THR A 81 7.24 -7.50 -8.26
CA THR A 81 6.90 -8.52 -7.23
C THR A 81 5.56 -8.16 -6.59
N VAL A 82 4.57 -9.06 -6.67
CA VAL A 82 3.22 -8.84 -6.11
C VAL A 82 2.80 -10.01 -5.22
N TYR A 83 2.72 -9.75 -3.91
CA TYR A 83 2.10 -10.62 -2.91
C TYR A 83 0.59 -10.34 -2.88
N TYR A 84 -0.19 -11.22 -3.50
CA TYR A 84 -1.64 -11.08 -3.61
C TYR A 84 -2.34 -12.11 -2.74
N SER A 85 -3.30 -11.68 -1.92
CA SER A 85 -4.17 -12.55 -1.14
C SER A 85 -5.60 -12.46 -1.64
N GLU A 86 -6.11 -13.54 -2.21
CA GLU A 86 -7.52 -13.68 -2.59
C GLU A 86 -8.39 -13.97 -1.38
N ILE A 87 -9.67 -13.60 -1.45
CA ILE A 87 -10.69 -14.10 -0.53
C ILE A 87 -10.83 -15.60 -0.78
N SER A 88 -10.44 -16.40 0.21
CA SER A 88 -10.75 -17.83 0.24
C SER A 88 -12.10 -18.09 0.90
N HIS A 89 -12.57 -19.33 0.86
CA HIS A 89 -13.79 -19.75 1.57
C HIS A 89 -13.73 -19.52 3.08
N PHE A 90 -12.54 -19.37 3.66
CA PHE A 90 -12.35 -19.05 5.06
C PHE A 90 -12.44 -17.53 5.26
N GLN A 91 -13.43 -17.09 6.04
CA GLN A 91 -13.74 -15.69 6.36
C GLN A 91 -12.66 -15.06 7.25
N GLN A 92 -11.44 -14.94 6.74
CA GLN A 92 -10.35 -14.28 7.45
C GLN A 92 -10.41 -12.78 7.21
N SER A 93 -10.15 -12.01 8.26
CA SER A 93 -10.14 -10.55 8.18
C SER A 93 -8.99 -10.06 7.28
N PHE A 94 -9.15 -8.87 6.71
CA PHE A 94 -8.08 -8.19 5.96
C PHE A 94 -6.78 -8.09 6.78
N SER A 95 -6.89 -7.73 8.06
CA SER A 95 -5.77 -7.62 8.98
C SER A 95 -5.02 -8.94 9.14
N SER A 96 -5.72 -10.08 9.18
CA SER A 96 -5.12 -11.40 9.27
C SER A 96 -4.30 -11.75 8.03
N HIS A 97 -4.85 -11.52 6.83
CA HIS A 97 -4.12 -11.74 5.57
C HIS A 97 -2.90 -10.84 5.44
N LEU A 98 -3.06 -9.54 5.72
CA LEU A 98 -1.96 -8.59 5.69
C LEU A 98 -0.85 -8.99 6.67
N SER A 99 -1.21 -9.32 7.92
CA SER A 99 -0.28 -9.77 8.95
C SER A 99 0.47 -11.03 8.53
N HIS A 100 -0.23 -12.00 7.92
CA HIS A 100 0.38 -13.23 7.43
C HIS A 100 1.42 -12.96 6.33
N ILE A 101 1.12 -12.07 5.39
CA ILE A 101 2.07 -11.69 4.33
C ILE A 101 3.29 -10.97 4.92
N ILE A 102 3.07 -10.00 5.82
CA ILE A 102 4.14 -9.27 6.50
C ILE A 102 5.08 -10.24 7.22
N GLN A 103 4.53 -11.17 8.00
CA GLN A 103 5.32 -12.15 8.74
C GLN A 103 6.05 -13.13 7.82
N SER A 104 5.34 -13.73 6.85
CA SER A 104 5.93 -14.74 5.95
C SER A 104 7.01 -14.19 5.02
N LYS A 105 6.97 -12.88 4.72
CA LYS A 105 7.96 -12.18 3.90
C LYS A 105 8.95 -11.36 4.72
N ASN A 106 8.87 -11.43 6.05
CA ASN A 106 9.68 -10.65 6.99
C ASN A 106 9.69 -9.16 6.66
N ILE A 107 8.55 -8.56 6.34
CA ILE A 107 8.45 -7.14 5.97
C ILE A 107 8.51 -6.30 7.25
N GLN A 108 9.39 -5.32 7.29
CA GLN A 108 9.64 -4.43 8.44
C GLN A 108 8.93 -3.08 8.28
N GLU A 109 8.71 -2.64 7.04
CA GLU A 109 8.05 -1.37 6.75
C GLU A 109 7.00 -1.49 5.64
N LEU A 110 5.89 -0.76 5.82
CA LEU A 110 4.86 -0.60 4.81
C LEU A 110 4.82 0.82 4.26
N LEU A 111 4.99 0.95 2.96
CA LEU A 111 4.64 2.17 2.23
C LEU A 111 3.15 2.17 1.93
N ILE A 112 2.46 3.24 2.31
CA ILE A 112 1.03 3.42 2.07
C ILE A 112 0.85 4.72 1.29
N TYR A 113 0.12 4.66 0.19
CA TYR A 113 -0.31 5.86 -0.51
C TYR A 113 -1.41 6.56 0.27
N ASN A 114 -1.16 7.82 0.65
CA ASN A 114 -2.18 8.69 1.23
C ASN A 114 -2.72 9.61 0.14
N PRO A 115 -4.00 9.49 -0.26
CA PRO A 115 -4.58 10.37 -1.26
C PRO A 115 -4.56 11.82 -0.75
N PRO A 116 -4.28 12.81 -1.62
CA PRO A 116 -4.36 14.21 -1.23
C PRO A 116 -5.79 14.53 -0.81
N ILE A 117 -5.99 14.87 0.45
CA ILE A 117 -7.29 15.34 0.95
C ILE A 117 -7.49 16.71 0.32
N ARG A 118 -8.54 16.86 -0.48
CA ARG A 118 -8.97 18.18 -0.95
C ARG A 118 -9.30 18.97 0.31
N SER A 119 -8.50 19.97 0.66
CA SER A 119 -8.90 20.93 1.70
C SER A 119 -10.29 21.41 1.33
N SER A 120 -11.21 21.43 2.29
CA SER A 120 -12.53 22.01 2.13
C SER A 120 -12.39 23.53 1.94
N SER A 121 -11.89 23.93 0.78
CA SER A 121 -11.88 25.30 0.29
C SER A 121 -12.94 25.36 -0.81
N PRO A 122 -13.84 26.35 -0.77
CA PRO A 122 -15.16 26.27 -1.38
C PRO A 122 -15.03 26.42 -2.90
N ILE A 123 -15.09 25.29 -3.61
CA ILE A 123 -15.17 25.28 -5.09
C ILE A 123 -16.64 25.29 -5.57
N PHE A 124 -17.58 25.50 -4.64
CA PHE A 124 -18.84 26.17 -4.97
C PHE A 124 -18.76 27.60 -4.45
N ASP A 125 -18.14 28.48 -5.22
CA ASP A 125 -18.61 29.86 -5.28
C ASP A 125 -18.85 30.27 -6.74
N PRO A 126 -19.97 29.83 -7.36
CA PRO A 126 -20.35 30.25 -8.70
C PRO A 126 -20.66 31.76 -8.79
N LEU A 127 -20.71 32.46 -7.65
CA LEU A 127 -21.04 33.89 -7.58
C LEU A 127 -19.82 34.80 -7.40
N SER A 128 -18.60 34.26 -7.27
CA SER A 128 -17.36 35.07 -7.28
C SER A 128 -16.95 35.53 -8.68
N GLN A 129 -17.57 34.99 -9.74
CA GLN A 129 -17.40 35.46 -11.13
C GLN A 129 -18.59 36.31 -11.57
N LYS A 130 -18.72 37.50 -11.00
CA LYS A 130 -19.40 38.65 -11.67
C LYS A 130 -18.92 39.95 -11.01
N SER A 131 -17.75 40.43 -11.44
CA SER A 131 -17.43 41.86 -11.39
C SER A 131 -17.36 42.39 -12.83
N THR A 132 -18.43 43.08 -13.23
CA THR A 132 -18.44 44.26 -14.11
C THR A 132 -19.75 44.98 -13.84
#